data_AF-A0A3T0RNY0-F1
#
_entry.id   AF-A0A3T0RNY0-F1
#
_cell.length_a   1.000
_cell.length_b   1.000
_cell.length_c   1.000
_cell.angle_alpha   90.00
_cell.angle_beta   90.00
_cell.angle_gamma   90.00
#
_symmetry.space_group_name_H-M   'P 1'
#
loop_
_entity.id
_entity.type
_entity.pdbx_description
1 polymer ?
#
loop_
_entity_poly.entity_id
_entity_poly.type
_entity_poly.pdbx_seq_one_letter_code
_entity_poly.pdbx_strand_id
1 'polypeptide(L)' 'MRSQDTASSQFKLSDLPRYEKTENTFQKAFIALQCNCALCATQLEMKVTVTETNGEIKEEAFCPQCNIRMRSKSHTLQ' A
#
# COMPACT_ATOMS: atom_id res chain seq x y z
N MET A 1 1.34 34.98 -12.85
CA MET A 1 1.80 33.58 -12.78
C MET A 1 1.41 33.06 -11.40
N ARG A 2 0.28 32.33 -11.30
CA ARG A 2 -0.21 31.76 -10.02
C ARG A 2 0.18 30.28 -10.00
N SER A 3 1.08 29.94 -9.11
CA SER A 3 1.51 28.57 -8.82
C SER A 3 0.31 27.74 -8.37
N GLN A 4 0.08 26.61 -9.04
CA GLN A 4 -0.86 25.60 -8.58
C GLN A 4 -0.07 24.65 -7.66
N ASP A 5 -0.19 24.87 -6.35
CA ASP A 5 0.27 23.90 -5.37
C ASP A 5 -0.74 22.74 -5.38
N THR A 6 -0.36 21.65 -6.06
CA THR A 6 -1.08 20.38 -6.00
C THR A 6 -1.14 19.94 -4.55
N ALA A 7 -2.34 19.99 -3.96
CA ALA A 7 -2.58 19.54 -2.60
C ALA A 7 -2.23 18.04 -2.49
N SER A 8 -1.03 17.76 -1.98
CA SER A 8 -0.62 16.44 -1.56
C SER A 8 -1.46 16.07 -0.34
N SER A 9 -2.60 15.41 -0.55
CA SER A 9 -3.36 14.79 0.53
C SER A 9 -2.52 13.68 1.15
N GLN A 10 -1.78 14.03 2.20
CA GLN A 10 -1.10 13.07 3.06
C GLN A 10 -2.15 12.39 3.93
N PHE A 11 -2.68 11.25 3.47
CA PHE A 11 -3.47 10.38 4.32
C PHE A 11 -2.55 9.78 5.38
N LYS A 12 -2.79 10.12 6.67
CA LYS A 12 -2.09 9.46 7.77
C LYS A 12 -2.76 8.13 8.01
N LEU A 13 -1.94 7.12 8.25
CA LEU A 13 -2.41 5.75 8.37
C LEU A 13 -3.24 5.49 9.65
N SER A 14 -3.16 6.37 10.63
CA SER A 14 -4.05 6.43 11.80
C SER A 14 -5.50 6.75 11.46
N ASP A 15 -5.75 7.29 10.27
CA ASP A 15 -7.05 7.82 9.86
C ASP A 15 -7.88 6.80 9.08
N LEU A 16 -7.35 5.58 8.89
CA LEU A 16 -8.06 4.47 8.28
C LEU A 16 -8.65 3.59 9.39
N PRO A 17 -9.98 3.63 9.63
CA PRO A 17 -10.64 2.62 10.46
C PRO A 17 -10.26 1.26 9.89
N ARG A 18 -9.77 0.35 10.73
CA ARG A 18 -9.47 -1.03 10.33
C ARG A 18 -10.78 -1.69 9.87
N TYR A 19 -11.11 -1.57 8.59
CA TYR A 19 -12.39 -2.01 8.00
C TYR A 19 -12.51 -3.53 7.86
N GLU A 20 -11.49 -4.29 8.21
CA GLU A 20 -11.46 -5.73 8.04
C GLU A 20 -12.07 -6.42 9.28
N LYS A 21 -13.22 -7.09 9.10
CA LYS A 21 -13.76 -8.02 10.09
C LYS A 21 -12.84 -9.24 10.18
N THR A 22 -11.87 -9.19 11.10
CA THR A 22 -10.96 -10.31 11.36
C THR A 22 -11.43 -11.11 12.57
N GLU A 23 -12.22 -12.15 12.34
CA GLU A 23 -12.78 -12.97 13.40
C GLU A 23 -11.82 -14.07 13.85
N ASN A 24 -11.01 -14.62 12.93
CA ASN A 24 -10.06 -15.69 13.23
C ASN A 24 -8.58 -15.22 13.29
N THR A 25 -7.75 -16.02 13.96
CA THR A 25 -6.31 -15.74 14.14
C THR A 25 -5.53 -15.72 12.82
N PHE A 26 -5.87 -16.59 11.87
CA PHE A 26 -5.23 -16.66 10.56
C PHE A 26 -5.48 -15.40 9.71
N GLN A 27 -6.67 -14.81 9.77
CA GLN A 27 -7.01 -13.54 9.10
C GLN A 27 -6.17 -12.41 9.67
N LYS A 28 -6.06 -12.32 11.01
CA LYS A 28 -5.22 -11.32 11.69
C LYS A 28 -3.74 -11.47 11.31
N ALA A 29 -3.24 -12.70 11.29
CA ALA A 29 -1.86 -13.00 10.89
C ALA A 29 -1.61 -12.66 9.42
N PHE A 30 -2.56 -12.97 8.54
CA PHE A 30 -2.50 -12.62 7.13
C PHE A 30 -2.43 -11.11 6.93
N ILE A 31 -3.31 -10.34 7.60
CA ILE A 31 -3.31 -8.88 7.50
C ILE A 31 -2.03 -8.28 8.05
N ALA A 32 -1.54 -8.77 9.19
CA ALA A 32 -0.24 -8.35 9.71
C ALA A 32 0.89 -8.59 8.69
N LEU A 33 0.90 -9.74 8.00
CA LEU A 33 1.88 -10.04 6.96
C LEU A 33 1.71 -9.16 5.72
N GLN A 34 0.49 -8.78 5.34
CA GLN A 34 0.23 -7.93 4.18
C GLN A 34 0.51 -6.45 4.44
N CYS A 35 0.37 -6.01 5.69
CA CYS A 35 0.51 -4.61 6.08
C CYS A 35 1.87 -4.27 6.68
N ASN A 36 2.66 -5.26 7.12
CA ASN A 36 3.90 -5.03 7.85
C ASN A 36 5.08 -5.77 7.20
N CYS A 37 6.28 -5.20 7.37
CA CYS A 37 7.51 -5.81 6.92
C CYS A 37 7.80 -7.10 7.70
N ALA A 38 8.10 -8.17 6.98
CA ALA A 38 8.44 -9.46 7.60
C ALA A 38 9.76 -9.44 8.40
N LEU A 39 10.62 -8.43 8.19
CA LEU A 39 11.92 -8.33 8.85
C LEU A 39 11.89 -7.45 10.10
N CYS A 40 11.26 -6.29 10.02
CA CYS A 40 11.30 -5.29 11.09
C CYS A 40 9.91 -4.90 11.63
N ALA A 41 8.85 -5.58 11.18
CA ALA A 41 7.45 -5.31 11.53
C ALA A 41 6.95 -3.88 11.23
N THR A 42 7.76 -3.04 10.58
CA THR A 42 7.39 -1.69 10.17
C THR A 42 6.25 -1.75 9.16
N GLN A 43 5.30 -0.85 9.28
CA GLN A 43 4.17 -0.78 8.36
C GLN A 43 4.63 -0.42 6.94
N LEU A 44 4.05 -1.12 5.97
CA LEU A 44 4.39 -0.96 4.57
C LEU A 44 3.66 0.23 3.97
N GLU A 45 4.37 0.99 3.16
CA GLU A 45 3.81 2.04 2.32
C GLU A 45 3.39 1.42 0.99
N MET A 46 2.19 1.74 0.53
CA MET A 46 1.71 1.26 -0.77
C MET A 46 1.84 2.34 -1.84
N LYS A 47 2.32 1.93 -3.01
CA LYS A 47 2.34 2.73 -4.23
C LYS A 47 1.51 2.02 -5.29
N VAL A 48 0.56 2.75 -5.88
CA VAL A 48 -0.21 2.29 -7.02
C VAL A 48 0.19 3.12 -8.23
N THR A 49 0.51 2.44 -9.33
CA THR A 49 0.83 3.08 -10.62
C THR A 49 -0.13 2.55 -11.66
N VAL A 50 -0.83 3.44 -12.36
CA VAL A 50 -1.72 3.08 -13.46
C VAL A 50 -1.02 3.44 -14.76
N THR A 51 -0.95 2.49 -15.67
CA THR A 51 -0.33 2.64 -16.97
C THR A 51 -1.44 2.59 -18.02
N GLU A 52 -1.84 3.76 -18.53
CA GLU A 52 -2.98 3.89 -19.46
C GLU A 52 -2.74 3.20 -20.81
N THR A 53 -1.48 3.14 -21.26
CA THR A 53 -1.12 2.59 -22.57
C THR A 53 -1.36 1.09 -22.71
N ASN A 54 -1.27 0.34 -21.61
CA ASN A 54 -1.45 -1.11 -21.59
C ASN A 54 -2.57 -1.55 -20.63
N GLY A 55 -3.32 -0.60 -20.06
CA GLY A 55 -4.35 -0.87 -19.08
C GLY A 55 -3.82 -1.59 -17.84
N GLU A 56 -2.59 -1.35 -17.41
CA GLU A 56 -2.00 -2.06 -16.27
C GLU A 56 -2.08 -1.23 -14.98
N ILE A 57 -2.60 -1.84 -13.91
CA ILE A 57 -2.51 -1.33 -12.55
C ILE A 57 -1.44 -2.12 -11.82
N LYS A 58 -0.39 -1.43 -11.36
CA LYS A 58 0.69 -2.01 -10.58
C LYS A 58 0.64 -1.52 -9.14
N GLU A 59 0.55 -2.45 -8.20
CA GLU A 59 0.54 -2.22 -6.76
C GLU A 59 1.84 -2.71 -6.13
N GLU A 60 2.55 -1.83 -5.45
CA GLU A 60 3.82 -2.15 -4.78
C GLU A 60 3.73 -1.78 -3.29
N ALA A 61 4.16 -2.69 -2.41
CA ALA A 61 4.30 -2.42 -0.98
C ALA A 61 5.78 -2.35 -0.61
N PHE A 62 6.17 -1.26 0.03
CA PHE A 62 7.55 -0.94 0.34
C PHE A 62 7.75 -0.76 1.85
N CYS A 63 8.87 -1.25 2.38
CA CYS A 63 9.24 -0.97 3.76
C CYS A 63 10.15 0.26 3.80
N PRO A 64 9.73 1.38 4.43
CA PRO A 64 10.54 2.60 4.47
C PRO A 64 11.80 2.45 5.35
N GLN A 65 11.81 1.51 6.29
CA GLN A 65 12.96 1.29 7.19
C GLN A 65 14.02 0.37 6.56
N CYS A 66 13.60 -0.77 6.01
CA CYS A 66 14.50 -1.72 5.39
C CYS A 66 14.89 -1.33 3.95
N ASN A 67 14.18 -0.36 3.36
CA ASN A 67 14.34 0.07 1.97
C ASN A 67 14.18 -1.09 0.97
N ILE A 68 13.27 -2.03 1.27
CA ILE A 68 12.97 -3.21 0.45
C ILE A 68 11.54 -3.22 -0.03
N ARG A 69 11.34 -3.78 -1.22
CA ARG A 69 10.02 -4.06 -1.78
C ARG A 69 9.54 -5.41 -1.28
N MET A 70 8.43 -5.42 -0.56
CA MET A 70 7.86 -6.63 0.03
C MET A 70 6.85 -7.31 -0.89
N ARG A 71 6.09 -6.52 -1.65
CA ARG A 71 5.05 -7.02 -2.56
C ARG A 71 5.05 -6.20 -3.84
N SER A 72 4.83 -6.86 -4.96
CA SER A 72 4.56 -6.24 -6.27
C SER A 72 3.51 -7.09 -6.97
N LYS A 73 2.38 -6.49 -7.33
CA LYS A 73 1.30 -7.17 -8.05
C LYS A 73 0.87 -6.29 -9.23
N SER A 74 0.78 -6.90 -10.39
CA SER A 74 0.28 -6.24 -11.60
C SER A 74 -1.07 -6.84 -11.98
N HIS A 75 -1.97 -5.96 -12.40
CA HIS A 75 -3.32 -6.28 -12.85
C HIS A 75 -3.52 -5.67 -14.23
N THR A 76 -3.96 -6.47 -15.19
CA THR A 76 -4.36 -5.96 -16.51
C THR A 76 -5.86 -5.73 -16.50
N LEU A 77 -6.27 -4.52 -16.87
CA LEU A 77 -7.67 -4.15 -17.09
C LEU A 77 -8.09 -4.75 -18.44
N GLN A 78 -9.08 -5.65 -18.41
CA GLN A 78 -9.70 -6.25 -19.59
C GLN A 78 -10.97 -5.51 -19.99
#